data_AF-A0A355A3M2-F1
#
_entry.id   AF-A0A355A3M2-F1
#
_cell.length_a   1.000
_cell.length_b   1.000
_cell.length_c   1.000
_cell.angle_alpha   90.00
_cell.angle_beta   90.00
_cell.angle_gamma   90.00
#
_symmetry.space_group_name_H-M   'P 1'
#
loop_
_entity.id
_entity.type
_entity.pdbx_description
1 polymer ?
#
loop_
_entity_poly.entity_id
_entity_poly.type
_entity_poly.pdbx_seq_one_letter_code
_entity_poly.pdbx_strand_id
1 'polypeptide(L)'
;MKELFNQELQLTVAQGKVLNLIVSWLGQNNFSKEDQTKAKQIWLQYINITDTKKKTNLNIRIWAAAVIYILGKQRGYAWLNQTKLAEAFKVSIASISTRWQEISKTLEENRKVQRKNIAKLTTFIPNDETMKLFHELILFTRTSAQWRSYITEVFDQFIEIEVPPLPVDLLLELLLFITCDRTLPDGKKIIDYFLESAMEFTKEKIAFLKQIKASKFGLFEVKTLGKRQVLLLRDLFRDQEVKMEIDSIDSKEVKKGGFMMGRIIPYQDDGNTLWRPAIYLTILETLDIAELEPIAKRWFWEYSVTHKGWATKEDFIQENSFRFWRWFLARSFLQQ
;
A
#
# COMPACT_ATOMS: atom_id res chain seq x y z
N MET A 1 -18.05 10.87 -14.37
CA MET A 1 -17.94 12.31 -14.62
C MET A 1 -19.07 13.03 -13.87
N LYS A 2 -18.80 13.49 -12.65
CA LYS A 2 -19.46 14.55 -11.86
C LYS A 2 -18.69 14.65 -10.54
N GLU A 3 -18.52 15.87 -10.08
CA GLU A 3 -17.61 16.37 -9.04
C GLU A 3 -17.49 15.49 -7.77
N LEU A 4 -16.29 15.01 -7.44
CA LEU A 4 -15.97 14.39 -6.14
C LEU A 4 -14.81 15.09 -5.40
N PHE A 5 -14.48 16.33 -5.79
CA PHE A 5 -13.45 17.15 -5.14
C PHE A 5 -13.98 18.47 -4.54
N ASN A 6 -15.30 18.57 -4.34
CA ASN A 6 -15.92 19.74 -3.71
C ASN A 6 -16.56 19.38 -2.36
N GLN A 7 -15.75 18.88 -1.43
CA GLN A 7 -16.02 19.06 0.00
C GLN A 7 -14.73 19.55 0.70
N GLU A 8 -14.62 20.89 0.67
CA GLU A 8 -14.07 21.78 1.71
C GLU A 8 -12.57 21.77 2.07
N LEU A 9 -11.68 21.80 1.08
CA LEU A 9 -10.49 22.65 1.25
C LEU A 9 -10.86 24.08 0.86
N GLN A 10 -11.16 24.93 1.85
CA GLN A 10 -11.35 26.37 1.60
C GLN A 10 -10.02 27.00 1.18
N LEU A 11 -9.77 27.02 -0.12
CA LEU A 11 -8.60 27.66 -0.71
C LEU A 11 -8.73 29.19 -0.57
N THR A 12 -7.61 29.84 -0.23
CA THR A 12 -7.51 31.29 -0.38
C THR A 12 -7.56 31.68 -1.85
N VAL A 13 -7.91 32.93 -2.14
CA VAL A 13 -7.93 33.47 -3.52
C VAL A 13 -6.57 33.26 -4.22
N ALA A 14 -5.46 33.42 -3.50
CA ALA A 14 -4.13 33.21 -4.06
C ALA A 14 -3.85 31.73 -4.37
N GLN A 15 -4.27 30.81 -3.50
CA GLN A 15 -4.12 29.36 -3.70
C GLN A 15 -4.95 28.87 -4.90
N GLY A 16 -6.18 29.37 -5.05
CA GLY A 16 -7.03 29.10 -6.20
C GLY A 16 -6.42 29.61 -7.51
N LYS A 17 -5.80 30.80 -7.50
CA LYS A 17 -5.10 31.34 -8.67
C LYS A 17 -3.90 30.49 -9.11
N VAL A 18 -3.15 29.92 -8.16
CA VAL A 18 -2.06 28.96 -8.48
C VAL A 18 -2.63 27.72 -9.16
N LEU A 19 -3.68 27.13 -8.59
CA LEU A 19 -4.30 25.93 -9.14
C LEU A 19 -4.82 26.17 -10.57
N ASN A 20 -5.51 27.29 -10.79
CA ASN A 20 -6.04 27.64 -12.11
C ASN A 20 -4.92 27.85 -13.12
N LEU A 21 -3.80 28.47 -12.72
CA LEU A 21 -2.66 28.67 -13.60
C LEU A 21 -1.98 27.35 -13.98
N ILE A 22 -1.86 26.40 -13.04
CA ILE A 22 -1.33 25.05 -13.30
C ILE A 22 -2.19 24.34 -14.35
N VAL A 23 -3.51 24.27 -14.13
CA VAL A 23 -4.43 23.56 -15.02
C VAL A 23 -4.48 24.22 -16.40
N SER A 24 -4.54 25.56 -16.45
CA SER A 24 -4.60 26.30 -17.71
C SER A 24 -3.34 26.10 -18.54
N TRP A 25 -2.15 26.19 -17.92
CA TRP A 25 -0.89 26.03 -18.63
C TRP A 25 -0.72 24.60 -19.16
N LEU A 26 -1.05 23.58 -18.37
CA LEU A 26 -0.99 22.17 -18.81
C LEU A 26 -2.00 21.89 -19.93
N GLY A 27 -3.21 22.46 -19.85
CA GLY A 27 -4.20 22.35 -20.92
C GLY A 27 -3.74 22.99 -22.23
N GLN A 28 -3.16 24.20 -22.18
CA GLN A 28 -2.62 24.89 -23.34
C GLN A 28 -1.43 24.19 -24.00
N ASN A 29 -0.69 23.38 -23.22
CA ASN A 29 0.46 22.62 -23.70
C ASN A 29 0.11 21.15 -24.00
N ASN A 30 -1.17 20.83 -24.20
CA ASN A 30 -1.67 19.51 -24.61
C ASN A 30 -1.27 18.34 -23.68
N PHE A 31 -1.10 18.59 -22.37
CA PHE A 31 -0.89 17.52 -21.41
C PHE A 31 -2.17 16.69 -21.22
N SER A 32 -1.99 15.40 -20.94
CA SER A 32 -3.09 14.48 -20.70
C SER A 32 -3.96 14.92 -19.52
N LYS A 33 -5.22 14.47 -19.48
CA LYS A 33 -6.10 14.71 -18.31
C LYS A 33 -5.54 14.08 -17.03
N GLU A 34 -4.79 12.99 -17.16
CA GLU A 34 -4.12 12.34 -16.03
C GLU A 34 -3.04 13.24 -15.44
N ASP A 35 -2.21 13.87 -16.27
CA ASP A 35 -1.16 14.78 -15.83
C ASP A 35 -1.71 16.07 -15.22
N GLN A 36 -2.78 16.61 -15.78
CA GLN A 36 -3.50 17.74 -15.20
C GLN A 36 -4.06 17.40 -13.81
N THR A 37 -4.62 16.19 -13.66
CA THR A 37 -5.11 15.69 -12.37
C THR A 37 -3.97 15.52 -11.38
N LYS A 38 -2.83 14.96 -11.82
CA LYS A 38 -1.66 14.74 -10.97
C LYS A 38 -1.05 16.05 -10.47
N ALA A 39 -0.89 17.04 -11.34
CA ALA A 39 -0.41 18.36 -10.94
C ALA A 39 -1.34 19.06 -9.94
N LYS A 40 -2.67 18.93 -10.14
CA LYS A 40 -3.66 19.41 -9.17
C LYS A 40 -3.48 18.72 -7.81
N GLN A 41 -3.31 17.41 -7.78
CA GLN A 41 -3.11 16.66 -6.54
C GLN A 41 -1.85 17.12 -5.79
N ILE A 42 -0.71 17.29 -6.48
CA ILE A 42 0.54 17.77 -5.87
C ILE A 42 0.30 19.10 -5.14
N TRP A 43 -0.36 20.06 -5.79
CA TRP A 43 -0.64 21.36 -5.21
C TRP A 43 -1.58 21.28 -3.99
N LEU A 44 -2.68 20.53 -4.12
CA LEU A 44 -3.65 20.40 -3.05
C LEU A 44 -3.10 19.66 -1.84
N GLN A 45 -2.31 18.60 -2.05
CA GLN A 45 -1.62 17.88 -0.97
C GLN A 45 -0.67 18.81 -0.21
N TYR A 46 0.15 19.58 -0.93
CA TYR A 46 1.06 20.54 -0.30
C TYR A 46 0.31 21.59 0.54
N ILE A 47 -0.79 22.16 0.01
CA ILE A 47 -1.62 23.11 0.77
C ILE A 47 -2.20 22.49 2.03
N ASN A 48 -2.73 21.27 1.91
CA ASN A 48 -3.38 20.56 3.01
C ASN A 48 -2.41 20.32 4.18
N ILE A 49 -1.14 20.03 3.89
CA ILE A 49 -0.11 19.77 4.90
C ILE A 49 0.36 21.06 5.59
N THR A 50 0.50 22.14 4.82
CA THR A 50 1.24 23.33 5.29
C THR A 50 0.39 24.38 6.00
N ASP A 51 -0.93 24.14 6.15
CA ASP A 51 -1.93 25.14 6.57
C ASP A 51 -1.55 26.55 6.09
N THR A 52 -1.39 26.68 4.77
CA THR A 52 -0.85 27.89 4.14
C THR A 52 -1.78 29.10 4.23
N LYS A 53 -2.87 29.03 5.02
CA LYS A 53 -3.73 30.16 5.38
C LYS A 53 -2.95 31.36 5.95
N LYS A 54 -1.72 31.15 6.46
CA LYS A 54 -0.83 32.22 6.94
C LYS A 54 0.09 32.86 5.88
N LYS A 55 0.21 32.33 4.66
CA LYS A 55 1.05 32.93 3.60
C LYS A 55 0.22 33.86 2.71
N THR A 56 0.07 35.11 3.14
CA THR A 56 -0.71 36.15 2.44
C THR A 56 -0.07 36.64 1.11
N ASN A 57 1.23 36.41 0.91
CA ASN A 57 1.97 36.84 -0.29
C ASN A 57 2.57 35.66 -1.08
N LEU A 58 1.72 34.89 -1.75
CA LEU A 58 2.15 33.85 -2.70
C LEU A 58 2.40 34.46 -4.08
N ASN A 59 3.64 34.35 -4.60
CA ASN A 59 3.89 34.64 -6.01
C ASN A 59 3.37 33.49 -6.87
N ILE A 60 2.17 33.68 -7.43
CA ILE A 60 1.39 32.67 -8.14
C ILE A 60 2.20 31.96 -9.23
N ARG A 61 3.03 32.70 -9.97
CA ARG A 61 3.80 32.17 -11.11
C ARG A 61 4.91 31.22 -10.67
N ILE A 62 5.62 31.57 -9.60
CA ILE A 62 6.70 30.73 -9.06
C ILE A 62 6.14 29.39 -8.56
N TRP A 63 5.04 29.42 -7.81
CA TRP A 63 4.42 28.21 -7.27
C TRP A 63 3.85 27.31 -8.37
N ALA A 64 3.18 27.87 -9.37
CA ALA A 64 2.68 27.10 -10.51
C ALA A 64 3.83 26.44 -11.29
N ALA A 65 4.90 27.20 -11.61
CA ALA A 65 6.07 26.69 -12.30
C ALA A 65 6.76 25.57 -11.50
N ALA A 66 6.87 25.72 -10.17
CA ALA A 66 7.42 24.68 -9.31
C ALA A 66 6.60 23.39 -9.35
N VAL A 67 5.27 23.46 -9.25
CA VAL A 67 4.41 22.26 -9.32
C VAL A 67 4.49 21.57 -10.68
N ILE A 68 4.53 22.33 -11.78
CA ILE A 68 4.66 21.77 -13.12
C ILE A 68 6.04 21.13 -13.31
N TYR A 69 7.09 21.72 -12.73
CA TYR A 69 8.41 21.10 -12.69
C TYR A 69 8.38 19.77 -11.91
N ILE A 70 7.57 19.68 -10.84
CA ILE A 70 7.38 18.42 -10.12
C ILE A 70 6.80 17.33 -10.99
N LEU A 71 5.71 17.65 -11.65
CA LEU A 71 5.08 16.74 -12.60
C LEU A 71 6.09 16.29 -13.68
N GLY A 72 6.85 17.23 -14.24
CA GLY A 72 7.87 16.94 -15.26
C GLY A 72 8.92 15.94 -14.82
N LYS A 73 9.43 16.09 -13.60
CA LYS A 73 10.38 15.13 -13.00
C LYS A 73 9.74 13.76 -12.79
N GLN A 74 8.55 13.70 -12.19
CA GLN A 74 7.86 12.44 -11.91
C GLN A 74 7.47 11.65 -13.15
N ARG A 75 7.20 12.34 -14.27
CA ARG A 75 6.83 11.72 -15.55
C ARG A 75 8.02 11.49 -16.49
N GLY A 76 9.22 11.87 -16.09
CA GLY A 76 10.42 11.74 -16.93
C GLY A 76 10.46 12.70 -18.13
N TYR A 77 9.73 13.81 -18.10
CA TYR A 77 9.73 14.81 -19.18
C TYR A 77 11.01 15.66 -19.14
N ALA A 78 12.08 15.15 -19.77
CA ALA A 78 13.37 15.84 -19.82
C ALA A 78 13.29 17.27 -20.40
N TRP A 79 12.36 17.49 -21.33
CA TRP A 79 12.12 18.80 -21.94
C TRP A 79 11.46 19.81 -20.99
N LEU A 80 10.79 19.35 -19.94
CA LEU A 80 10.08 20.18 -18.96
C LEU A 80 11.02 20.53 -17.78
N ASN A 81 12.07 21.30 -18.08
CA ASN A 81 13.09 21.69 -17.11
C ASN A 81 12.87 23.11 -16.56
N GLN A 82 13.66 23.48 -15.54
CA GLN A 82 13.53 24.76 -14.86
C GLN A 82 13.80 25.97 -15.77
N THR A 83 14.69 25.84 -16.76
CA THR A 83 14.98 26.90 -17.73
C THR A 83 13.76 27.21 -18.57
N LYS A 84 13.12 26.18 -19.14
CA LYS A 84 11.90 26.33 -19.94
C LYS A 84 10.75 26.94 -19.13
N LEU A 85 10.60 26.51 -17.87
CA LEU A 85 9.56 27.02 -16.99
C LEU A 85 9.85 28.44 -16.48
N ALA A 86 11.11 28.78 -16.24
CA ALA A 86 11.52 30.14 -15.86
C ALA A 86 11.15 31.15 -16.96
N GLU A 87 11.42 30.79 -18.22
CA GLU A 87 11.03 31.59 -19.38
C GLU A 87 9.50 31.70 -19.52
N ALA A 88 8.80 30.56 -19.53
CA ALA A 88 7.35 30.51 -19.72
C ALA A 88 6.57 31.28 -18.63
N PHE A 89 7.05 31.26 -17.40
CA PHE A 89 6.41 31.92 -16.27
C PHE A 89 7.02 33.29 -15.92
N LYS A 90 8.06 33.73 -16.63
CA LYS A 90 8.80 34.98 -16.37
C LYS A 90 9.25 35.09 -14.91
N VAL A 91 9.92 34.05 -14.43
CA VAL A 91 10.46 33.93 -13.05
C VAL A 91 11.90 33.43 -13.10
N SER A 92 12.64 33.54 -11.99
CA SER A 92 14.01 33.01 -11.97
C SER A 92 14.04 31.49 -11.75
N ILE A 93 15.03 30.83 -12.35
CA ILE A 93 15.32 29.39 -12.12
C ILE A 93 15.53 29.11 -10.63
N ALA A 94 16.27 29.99 -9.93
CA ALA A 94 16.52 29.85 -8.50
C ALA A 94 15.23 29.84 -7.69
N SER A 95 14.28 30.74 -8.01
CA SER A 95 12.98 30.79 -7.35
C SER A 95 12.15 29.52 -7.55
N ILE A 96 12.18 28.94 -8.76
CA ILE A 96 11.53 27.65 -9.03
C ILE A 96 12.21 26.56 -8.19
N SER A 97 13.54 26.53 -8.17
CA SER A 97 14.33 25.53 -7.43
C SER A 97 14.00 25.53 -5.94
N THR A 98 13.98 26.72 -5.31
CA THR A 98 13.63 26.85 -3.89
C THR A 98 12.24 26.32 -3.58
N ARG A 99 11.23 26.65 -4.40
CA ARG A 99 9.85 26.20 -4.16
C ARG A 99 9.63 24.74 -4.50
N TRP A 100 10.29 24.22 -5.54
CA TRP A 100 10.31 22.78 -5.83
C TRP A 100 10.89 22.00 -4.64
N GLN A 101 12.04 22.43 -4.11
CA GLN A 101 12.66 21.78 -2.95
C GLN A 101 11.77 21.85 -1.72
N GLU A 102 11.14 23.00 -1.46
CA GLU A 102 10.20 23.17 -0.35
C GLU A 102 9.00 22.20 -0.47
N ILE A 103 8.33 22.18 -1.63
CA ILE A 103 7.17 21.31 -1.83
C ILE A 103 7.60 19.84 -1.69
N SER A 104 8.66 19.43 -2.39
CA SER A 104 9.15 18.05 -2.38
C SER A 104 9.57 17.62 -0.98
N LYS A 105 10.27 18.49 -0.23
CA LYS A 105 10.67 18.21 1.16
C LYS A 105 9.45 18.07 2.06
N THR A 106 8.49 18.98 1.99
CA THR A 106 7.27 18.92 2.81
C THR A 106 6.43 17.68 2.49
N LEU A 107 6.26 17.36 1.21
CA LEU A 107 5.55 16.15 0.81
C LEU A 107 6.29 14.90 1.30
N GLU A 108 7.62 14.86 1.20
CA GLU A 108 8.42 13.73 1.68
C GLU A 108 8.42 13.61 3.22
N GLU A 109 8.48 14.72 3.95
CA GLU A 109 8.39 14.73 5.41
C GLU A 109 7.00 14.28 5.88
N ASN A 110 5.92 14.77 5.25
CA ASN A 110 4.57 14.29 5.52
C ASN A 110 4.43 12.80 5.19
N ARG A 111 5.00 12.34 4.07
CA ARG A 111 5.05 10.91 3.74
C ARG A 111 5.85 10.12 4.77
N LYS A 112 6.96 10.64 5.30
CA LYS A 112 7.72 9.97 6.38
C LYS A 112 6.93 9.91 7.68
N VAL A 113 6.13 10.94 7.99
CA VAL A 113 5.19 10.92 9.12
C VAL A 113 4.05 9.93 8.87
N GLN A 114 3.45 9.91 7.67
CA GLN A 114 2.44 8.92 7.28
C GLN A 114 3.03 7.49 7.25
N ARG A 115 4.29 7.31 6.86
CA ARG A 115 5.04 6.04 6.96
C ARG A 115 5.32 5.64 8.41
N LYS A 116 5.42 6.60 9.34
CA LYS A 116 5.45 6.33 10.79
C LYS A 116 4.06 5.97 11.34
N ASN A 117 3.00 6.43 10.67
CA ASN A 117 1.59 6.10 10.95
C ASN A 117 1.12 4.84 10.19
N ILE A 118 1.97 4.23 9.37
CA ILE A 118 1.87 2.79 9.06
C ILE A 118 2.15 2.12 10.39
N ALA A 119 1.10 1.67 11.06
CA ALA A 119 1.21 0.97 12.33
C ALA A 119 2.24 -0.16 12.18
N LYS A 120 3.45 0.07 12.71
CA LYS A 120 4.37 -1.00 13.06
C LYS A 120 3.72 -1.71 14.23
N LEU A 121 2.85 -2.66 13.91
CA LEU A 121 2.23 -3.51 14.89
C LEU A 121 3.23 -4.59 15.29
N THR A 122 3.91 -4.26 16.39
CA THR A 122 4.55 -5.15 17.35
C THR A 122 3.92 -6.54 17.39
N THR A 123 4.80 -7.53 17.22
CA THR A 123 4.71 -8.93 17.67
C THR A 123 3.39 -9.66 17.36
N PHE A 124 3.22 -10.00 16.07
CA PHE A 124 2.46 -11.18 15.64
C PHE A 124 2.81 -12.43 16.49
N ILE A 125 4.07 -12.47 16.94
CA ILE A 125 4.69 -13.54 17.67
C ILE A 125 4.50 -13.28 19.18
N PRO A 126 3.58 -14.00 19.85
CA PRO A 126 3.17 -13.68 21.21
C PRO A 126 4.29 -13.82 22.24
N ASN A 127 5.36 -14.56 21.94
CA ASN A 127 6.50 -14.76 22.84
C ASN A 127 7.76 -15.28 22.08
N ASP A 128 8.90 -15.32 22.76
CA ASP A 128 10.17 -15.79 22.18
C ASP A 128 10.12 -17.23 21.66
N GLU A 129 9.27 -18.08 22.24
CA GLU A 129 9.13 -19.47 21.81
C GLU A 129 8.44 -19.59 20.44
N THR A 130 7.36 -18.83 20.24
CA THR A 130 6.69 -18.72 18.94
C THR A 130 7.56 -18.01 17.90
N MET A 131 8.50 -17.14 18.31
CA MET A 131 9.48 -16.53 17.42
C MET A 131 10.44 -17.56 16.86
N LYS A 132 10.99 -18.38 17.76
CA LYS A 132 11.90 -19.47 17.41
C LYS A 132 11.19 -20.46 16.50
N LEU A 133 9.97 -20.85 16.84
CA LEU A 133 9.16 -21.76 16.02
C LEU A 133 8.88 -21.19 14.63
N PHE A 134 8.56 -19.90 14.52
CA PHE A 134 8.37 -19.26 13.22
C PHE A 134 9.68 -19.22 12.42
N HIS A 135 10.81 -18.92 13.04
CA HIS A 135 12.12 -19.01 12.39
C HIS A 135 12.46 -20.44 11.93
N GLU A 136 12.18 -21.46 12.74
CA GLU A 136 12.35 -22.86 12.37
C GLU A 136 11.49 -23.23 11.15
N LEU A 137 10.23 -22.78 11.11
CA LEU A 137 9.35 -22.96 9.97
C LEU A 137 9.89 -22.27 8.70
N ILE A 138 10.41 -21.04 8.80
CA ILE A 138 11.03 -20.34 7.67
C ILE A 138 12.30 -21.07 7.21
N LEU A 139 13.13 -21.55 8.12
CA LEU A 139 14.32 -22.35 7.79
C LEU A 139 13.92 -23.64 7.08
N PHE A 140 12.94 -24.37 7.61
CA PHE A 140 12.41 -25.59 7.01
C PHE A 140 11.84 -25.33 5.62
N THR A 141 11.12 -24.21 5.44
CA THR A 141 10.62 -23.76 4.14
C THR A 141 11.77 -23.65 3.14
N ARG A 142 12.90 -23.05 3.53
CA ARG A 142 14.08 -22.87 2.67
C ARG A 142 14.87 -24.14 2.39
N THR A 143 14.89 -25.11 3.31
CA THR A 143 15.73 -26.31 3.22
C THR A 143 14.97 -27.56 2.76
N SER A 144 13.64 -27.57 2.83
CA SER A 144 12.80 -28.68 2.36
C SER A 144 13.06 -28.97 0.87
N ALA A 145 13.42 -30.20 0.55
CA ALA A 145 13.65 -30.63 -0.83
C ALA A 145 12.39 -30.51 -1.69
N GLN A 146 11.21 -30.74 -1.09
CA GLN A 146 9.91 -30.60 -1.74
C GLN A 146 9.58 -29.14 -2.07
N TRP A 147 10.04 -28.20 -1.25
CA TRP A 147 9.71 -26.77 -1.38
C TRP A 147 10.76 -25.95 -2.12
N ARG A 148 12.02 -26.40 -2.10
CA ARG A 148 13.17 -25.66 -2.65
C ARG A 148 13.00 -25.30 -4.11
N SER A 149 12.51 -26.21 -4.95
CA SER A 149 12.26 -25.93 -6.38
C SER A 149 11.19 -24.85 -6.57
N TYR A 150 10.13 -24.88 -5.76
CA TYR A 150 9.06 -23.88 -5.81
C TYR A 150 9.50 -22.52 -5.28
N ILE A 151 10.33 -22.48 -4.24
CA ILE A 151 10.95 -21.22 -3.79
C ILE A 151 11.77 -20.63 -4.92
N THR A 152 12.62 -21.44 -5.57
CA THR A 152 13.42 -20.97 -6.70
C THR A 152 12.54 -20.42 -7.81
N GLU A 153 11.50 -21.15 -8.24
CA GLU A 153 10.54 -20.67 -9.24
C GLU A 153 9.85 -19.35 -8.83
N VAL A 154 9.44 -19.21 -7.58
CA VAL A 154 8.81 -17.98 -7.07
C VAL A 154 9.83 -16.85 -6.99
N PHE A 155 11.06 -17.10 -6.56
CA PHE A 155 12.09 -16.07 -6.56
C PHE A 155 12.43 -15.66 -7.99
N ASP A 156 12.56 -16.58 -8.91
CA ASP A 156 12.83 -16.28 -10.32
C ASP A 156 11.66 -15.47 -10.92
N GLN A 157 10.42 -15.97 -10.80
CA GLN A 157 9.24 -15.32 -11.35
C GLN A 157 8.94 -13.94 -10.73
N PHE A 158 9.23 -13.75 -9.44
CA PHE A 158 8.84 -12.55 -8.71
C PHE A 158 10.01 -11.62 -8.35
N ILE A 159 11.26 -11.97 -8.64
CA ILE A 159 12.46 -11.13 -8.40
C ILE A 159 13.23 -10.83 -9.70
N GLU A 160 13.18 -11.69 -10.73
CA GLU A 160 13.86 -11.41 -12.01
C GLU A 160 13.09 -10.43 -12.92
N ILE A 161 12.98 -9.16 -12.50
CA ILE A 161 12.88 -8.02 -13.43
C ILE A 161 13.60 -6.86 -12.75
N GLU A 162 14.69 -6.39 -13.38
CA GLU A 162 15.56 -5.27 -12.97
C GLU A 162 14.80 -4.09 -12.34
N VAL A 163 14.69 -4.05 -11.00
CA VAL A 163 14.16 -2.93 -10.21
C VAL A 163 14.97 -2.92 -8.89
N PRO A 164 15.26 -1.74 -8.29
CA PRO A 164 16.04 -1.58 -7.04
C PRO A 164 15.77 -2.61 -5.95
N PRO A 165 16.72 -2.83 -5.01
CA PRO A 165 16.58 -3.86 -3.97
C PRO A 165 15.22 -3.76 -3.29
N LEU A 166 14.50 -4.89 -3.24
CA LEU A 166 13.17 -4.96 -2.65
C LEU A 166 13.22 -4.46 -1.20
N PRO A 167 12.27 -3.62 -0.75
CA PRO A 167 12.18 -3.25 0.67
C PRO A 167 12.13 -4.49 1.57
N VAL A 168 12.75 -4.43 2.74
CA VAL A 168 12.76 -5.54 3.73
C VAL A 168 11.34 -6.04 4.01
N ASP A 169 10.37 -5.13 4.10
CA ASP A 169 8.96 -5.44 4.35
C ASP A 169 8.35 -6.29 3.22
N LEU A 170 8.75 -6.05 1.97
CA LEU A 170 8.30 -6.82 0.81
C LEU A 170 8.95 -8.21 0.81
N LEU A 171 10.24 -8.32 1.14
CA LEU A 171 10.91 -9.61 1.30
C LEU A 171 10.25 -10.47 2.40
N LEU A 172 9.82 -9.85 3.50
CA LEU A 172 9.12 -10.56 4.57
C LEU A 172 7.74 -11.06 4.13
N GLU A 173 6.96 -10.24 3.41
CA GLU A 173 5.68 -10.69 2.84
C GLU A 173 5.87 -11.80 1.79
N LEU A 174 6.94 -11.77 0.99
CA LEU A 174 7.26 -12.87 0.06
C LEU A 174 7.45 -14.19 0.81
N LEU A 175 8.18 -14.16 1.93
CA LEU A 175 8.40 -15.35 2.75
C LEU A 175 7.08 -15.83 3.37
N LEU A 176 6.25 -14.92 3.90
CA LEU A 176 4.92 -15.28 4.44
C LEU A 176 4.00 -15.88 3.40
N PHE A 177 3.98 -15.29 2.19
CA PHE A 177 3.23 -15.80 1.07
C PHE A 177 3.64 -17.24 0.74
N ILE A 178 4.94 -17.49 0.58
CA ILE A 178 5.49 -18.82 0.31
C ILE A 178 5.14 -19.80 1.44
N THR A 179 5.18 -19.37 2.69
CA THR A 179 4.97 -20.24 3.85
C THR A 179 3.51 -20.48 4.20
N CYS A 180 2.64 -19.49 4.03
CA CYS A 180 1.26 -19.50 4.55
C CYS A 180 0.22 -19.70 3.45
N ASP A 181 0.48 -19.22 2.25
CA ASP A 181 -0.54 -19.12 1.20
C ASP A 181 -0.37 -20.22 0.15
N ARG A 182 0.87 -20.51 -0.26
CA ARG A 182 1.13 -21.46 -1.35
C ARG A 182 0.77 -22.90 -0.97
N THR A 183 0.07 -23.57 -1.87
CA THR A 183 -0.35 -24.97 -1.75
C THR A 183 0.29 -25.79 -2.88
N LEU A 184 0.79 -26.98 -2.58
CA LEU A 184 1.36 -27.90 -3.58
C LEU A 184 0.28 -28.71 -4.31
N PRO A 185 0.62 -29.40 -5.42
CA PRO A 185 -0.34 -30.21 -6.17
C PRO A 185 -1.07 -31.30 -5.35
N ASP A 186 -0.49 -31.73 -4.23
CA ASP A 186 -1.12 -32.69 -3.30
C ASP A 186 -2.08 -32.03 -2.29
N GLY A 187 -2.28 -30.71 -2.38
CA GLY A 187 -3.16 -29.93 -1.51
C GLY A 187 -2.53 -29.53 -0.18
N LYS A 188 -1.26 -29.86 0.09
CA LYS A 188 -0.57 -29.52 1.34
C LYS A 188 0.19 -28.21 1.26
N LYS A 189 0.33 -27.55 2.41
CA LYS A 189 1.20 -26.38 2.59
C LYS A 189 2.50 -26.79 3.28
N ILE A 190 3.55 -25.96 3.23
CA ILE A 190 4.81 -26.26 3.92
C ILE A 190 4.64 -26.49 5.42
N ILE A 191 3.66 -25.81 6.04
CA ILE A 191 3.32 -25.99 7.45
C ILE A 191 2.82 -27.41 7.74
N ASP A 192 2.12 -28.04 6.80
CA ASP A 192 1.65 -29.43 6.96
C ASP A 192 2.83 -30.40 7.00
N TYR A 193 3.78 -30.24 6.07
CA TYR A 193 5.01 -31.03 6.09
C TYR A 193 5.87 -30.74 7.33
N PHE A 194 5.91 -29.48 7.78
CA PHE A 194 6.63 -29.12 8.99
C PHE A 194 6.04 -29.81 10.21
N LEU A 195 4.70 -29.79 10.35
CA LEU A 195 3.94 -30.51 11.38
C LEU A 195 4.16 -32.03 11.33
N GLU A 196 4.33 -32.60 10.14
CA GLU A 196 4.60 -34.03 9.92
C GLU A 196 6.08 -34.41 10.16
N SER A 197 7.01 -33.46 10.01
CA SER A 197 8.46 -33.71 10.04
C SER A 197 9.08 -33.71 11.44
N ALA A 198 8.47 -33.01 12.42
CA ALA A 198 9.03 -32.90 13.76
C ALA A 198 8.30 -33.84 14.72
N MET A 199 9.06 -34.63 15.48
CA MET A 199 8.47 -35.73 16.23
C MET A 199 7.61 -35.33 17.42
N GLU A 200 7.74 -34.14 18.02
CA GLU A 200 6.79 -33.68 19.06
C GLU A 200 6.69 -32.15 19.11
N PHE A 201 5.55 -31.60 18.68
CA PHE A 201 5.16 -30.23 18.99
C PHE A 201 4.23 -30.21 20.20
N THR A 202 4.42 -29.25 21.11
CA THR A 202 3.45 -29.01 22.19
C THR A 202 2.12 -28.50 21.61
N LYS A 203 1.04 -28.58 22.40
CA LYS A 203 -0.29 -28.10 21.95
C LYS A 203 -0.27 -26.62 21.58
N GLU A 204 0.51 -25.82 22.29
CA GLU A 204 0.68 -24.38 22.07
C GLU A 204 1.37 -24.11 20.74
N LYS A 205 2.44 -24.86 20.43
CA LYS A 205 3.16 -24.77 19.15
C LYS A 205 2.27 -25.17 17.97
N ILE A 206 1.50 -26.25 18.11
CA ILE A 206 0.53 -26.68 17.09
C ILE A 206 -0.55 -25.61 16.89
N ALA A 207 -1.08 -25.04 17.97
CA ALA A 207 -2.10 -24.00 17.89
C ALA A 207 -1.57 -22.77 17.13
N PHE A 208 -0.35 -22.33 17.44
CA PHE A 208 0.31 -21.23 16.73
C PHE A 208 0.52 -21.53 15.24
N LEU A 209 1.06 -22.70 14.90
CA LEU A 209 1.26 -23.10 13.49
C LEU A 209 -0.07 -23.17 12.71
N LYS A 210 -1.15 -23.62 13.36
CA LYS A 210 -2.51 -23.60 12.78
C LYS A 210 -3.02 -22.18 12.57
N GLN A 211 -2.78 -21.27 13.50
CA GLN A 211 -3.11 -19.85 13.32
C GLN A 211 -2.36 -19.27 12.13
N ILE A 212 -1.04 -19.52 12.02
CA ILE A 212 -0.21 -19.07 10.89
C ILE A 212 -0.80 -19.56 9.57
N LYS A 213 -1.09 -20.86 9.51
CA LYS A 213 -1.66 -21.52 8.32
C LYS A 213 -2.99 -20.91 7.92
N ALA A 214 -3.76 -20.43 8.89
CA ALA A 214 -5.07 -19.79 8.69
C ALA A 214 -4.99 -18.27 8.49
N SER A 215 -3.79 -17.68 8.50
CA SER A 215 -3.60 -16.26 8.19
C SER A 215 -4.02 -15.95 6.76
N LYS A 216 -4.43 -14.71 6.50
CA LYS A 216 -4.94 -14.28 5.20
C LYS A 216 -4.46 -12.88 4.86
N PHE A 217 -3.94 -12.71 3.65
CA PHE A 217 -3.76 -11.40 3.05
C PHE A 217 -5.09 -10.87 2.50
N GLY A 218 -5.35 -9.58 2.64
CA GLY A 218 -6.59 -8.97 2.15
C GLY A 218 -6.53 -7.46 1.98
N LEU A 219 -7.54 -6.96 1.28
CA LEU A 219 -7.92 -5.56 1.19
C LEU A 219 -9.25 -5.39 1.91
N PHE A 220 -9.26 -4.58 2.96
CA PHE A 220 -10.33 -4.49 3.93
C PHE A 220 -10.93 -3.09 3.94
N GLU A 221 -12.25 -2.99 3.81
CA GLU A 221 -13.00 -1.75 4.01
C GLU A 221 -13.52 -1.67 5.45
N VAL A 222 -13.29 -0.55 6.14
CA VAL A 222 -13.77 -0.33 7.51
C VAL A 222 -15.25 -0.01 7.50
N LYS A 223 -16.10 -0.93 7.98
CA LYS A 223 -17.55 -0.75 8.05
C LYS A 223 -17.99 0.01 9.29
N THR A 224 -17.47 -0.38 10.45
CA THR A 224 -17.85 0.22 11.74
C THR A 224 -16.68 0.17 12.71
N LEU A 225 -16.53 1.24 13.49
CA LEU A 225 -15.69 1.27 14.69
C LEU A 225 -16.55 0.72 15.84
N GLY A 226 -16.25 -0.49 16.30
CA GLY A 226 -16.93 -1.13 17.43
C GLY A 226 -16.51 -0.55 18.77
N LYS A 227 -17.13 -1.05 19.84
CA LYS A 227 -16.67 -0.80 21.23
C LYS A 227 -15.40 -1.64 21.48
N ARG A 228 -14.50 -1.17 22.37
CA ARG A 228 -13.27 -1.88 22.79
C ARG A 228 -12.25 -2.16 21.67
N GLN A 229 -11.94 -1.17 20.81
CA GLN A 229 -10.88 -1.33 19.80
C GLN A 229 -11.09 -2.52 18.84
N VAL A 230 -12.34 -2.86 18.51
CA VAL A 230 -12.66 -3.85 17.47
C VAL A 230 -13.21 -3.16 16.24
N LEU A 231 -12.62 -3.44 15.08
CA LEU A 231 -13.11 -3.02 13.77
C LEU A 231 -13.99 -4.10 13.16
N LEU A 232 -15.13 -3.69 12.59
CA LEU A 232 -15.82 -4.51 11.61
C LEU A 232 -15.31 -4.13 10.23
N LEU A 233 -14.72 -5.08 9.53
CA LEU A 233 -14.15 -4.89 8.21
C LEU A 233 -14.88 -5.76 7.18
N ARG A 234 -14.98 -5.29 5.93
CA ARG A 234 -15.33 -6.12 4.78
C ARG A 234 -14.07 -6.46 4.00
N ASP A 235 -13.73 -7.74 3.90
CA ASP A 235 -12.72 -8.24 2.98
C ASP A 235 -13.25 -8.13 1.55
N LEU A 236 -12.67 -7.24 0.76
CA LEU A 236 -13.09 -6.98 -0.61
C LEU A 236 -12.71 -8.10 -1.58
N PHE A 237 -11.72 -8.90 -1.25
CA PHE A 237 -11.32 -10.02 -2.10
C PHE A 237 -12.24 -11.23 -1.90
N ARG A 238 -12.76 -11.41 -0.68
CA ARG A 238 -13.58 -12.58 -0.31
C ARG A 238 -15.06 -12.28 -0.16
N ASP A 239 -15.43 -11.00 -0.17
CA ASP A 239 -16.77 -10.50 0.14
C ASP A 239 -17.31 -11.02 1.48
N GLN A 240 -16.47 -10.96 2.52
CA GLN A 240 -16.77 -11.48 3.86
C GLN A 240 -16.53 -10.41 4.92
N GLU A 241 -17.31 -10.46 6.00
CA GLU A 241 -17.07 -9.61 7.16
C GLU A 241 -16.09 -10.26 8.12
N VAL A 242 -15.15 -9.47 8.63
CA VAL A 242 -14.19 -9.89 9.66
C VAL A 242 -14.20 -8.91 10.82
N LYS A 243 -14.16 -9.44 12.05
CA LYS A 243 -13.99 -8.66 13.27
C LYS A 243 -12.52 -8.67 13.64
N MET A 244 -11.90 -7.50 13.67
CA MET A 244 -10.48 -7.35 13.92
C MET A 244 -10.20 -6.49 15.15
N GLU A 245 -9.46 -7.03 16.10
CA GLU A 245 -8.96 -6.29 17.26
C GLU A 245 -7.73 -5.44 16.87
N ILE A 246 -7.67 -4.22 17.38
CA ILE A 246 -6.59 -3.25 17.11
C ILE A 246 -6.05 -2.68 18.41
N ASP A 247 -5.11 -3.39 19.03
CA ASP A 247 -4.48 -2.98 20.30
C ASP A 247 -3.60 -1.73 20.18
N SER A 248 -3.10 -1.39 18.97
CA SER A 248 -2.08 -0.35 18.81
C SER A 248 -2.22 0.55 17.58
N ILE A 249 -3.30 0.43 16.80
CA ILE A 249 -3.62 1.45 15.81
C ILE A 249 -4.30 2.60 16.55
N ASP A 250 -3.80 3.84 16.42
CA ASP A 250 -4.54 4.99 16.92
C ASP A 250 -5.90 5.00 16.21
N SER A 251 -6.95 4.64 16.94
CA SER A 251 -8.33 4.57 16.44
C SER A 251 -8.78 5.86 15.74
N LYS A 252 -8.08 6.98 15.94
CA LYS A 252 -8.31 8.26 15.24
C LYS A 252 -7.91 8.23 13.76
N GLU A 253 -6.98 7.36 13.37
CA GLU A 253 -6.52 7.22 11.98
C GLU A 253 -7.43 6.31 11.16
N VAL A 254 -8.14 5.41 11.83
CA VAL A 254 -9.09 4.50 11.20
C VAL A 254 -10.45 5.18 11.09
N LYS A 255 -10.89 5.41 9.85
CA LYS A 255 -12.20 6.01 9.57
C LYS A 255 -13.13 4.99 8.96
N LYS A 256 -14.42 5.08 9.31
CA LYS A 256 -15.47 4.35 8.59
C LYS A 256 -15.42 4.72 7.09
N GLY A 257 -15.49 3.72 6.22
CA GLY A 257 -15.28 3.86 4.78
C GLY A 257 -13.81 4.03 4.37
N GLY A 258 -12.88 4.05 5.33
CA GLY A 258 -11.44 3.91 5.07
C GLY A 258 -11.08 2.47 4.74
N PHE A 259 -9.87 2.26 4.24
CA PHE A 259 -9.44 0.93 3.81
C PHE A 259 -8.07 0.59 4.37
N MET A 260 -7.83 -0.71 4.49
CA MET A 260 -6.61 -1.29 5.01
C MET A 260 -6.17 -2.44 4.12
N MET A 261 -4.87 -2.65 3.94
CA MET A 261 -4.35 -3.77 3.17
C MET A 261 -3.16 -4.41 3.88
N GLY A 262 -3.15 -5.74 3.91
CA GLY A 262 -2.12 -6.50 4.60
C GLY A 262 -2.62 -7.84 5.08
N ARG A 263 -1.88 -8.45 6.01
CA ARG A 263 -2.19 -9.78 6.53
C ARG A 263 -2.88 -9.69 7.90
N ILE A 264 -3.86 -10.56 8.09
CA ILE A 264 -4.53 -10.77 9.36
C ILE A 264 -4.40 -12.23 9.78
N ILE A 265 -4.40 -12.49 11.08
CA ILE A 265 -4.34 -13.84 11.64
C ILE A 265 -5.48 -14.07 12.63
N PRO A 266 -6.10 -15.27 12.63
CA PRO A 266 -7.15 -15.56 13.58
C PRO A 266 -6.57 -15.89 14.96
N TYR A 267 -7.33 -15.55 15.99
CA TYR A 267 -7.18 -16.08 17.34
C TYR A 267 -8.57 -16.35 17.94
N GLN A 268 -8.60 -17.11 19.02
CA GLN A 268 -9.84 -17.45 19.72
C GLN A 268 -9.93 -16.62 20.99
N ASP A 269 -11.06 -15.93 21.17
CA ASP A 269 -11.40 -15.16 22.36
C ASP A 269 -12.82 -15.53 22.81
N ASP A 270 -12.96 -16.11 24.00
CA ASP A 270 -14.24 -16.54 24.58
C ASP A 270 -15.17 -17.31 23.61
N GLY A 271 -14.60 -18.19 22.78
CA GLY A 271 -15.33 -18.99 21.79
C GLY A 271 -15.72 -18.26 20.51
N ASN A 272 -15.35 -16.99 20.36
CA ASN A 272 -15.46 -16.23 19.12
C ASN A 272 -14.12 -16.23 18.37
N THR A 273 -14.20 -16.39 17.05
CA THR A 273 -13.03 -16.17 16.18
C THR A 273 -12.90 -14.67 15.93
N LEU A 274 -11.83 -14.08 16.46
CA LEU A 274 -11.42 -12.72 16.18
C LEU A 274 -10.15 -12.73 15.33
N TRP A 275 -9.91 -11.62 14.65
CA TRP A 275 -8.74 -11.42 13.82
C TRP A 275 -7.88 -10.33 14.43
N ARG A 276 -6.57 -10.39 14.15
CA ARG A 276 -5.64 -9.31 14.48
C ARG A 276 -4.69 -9.07 13.32
N PRO A 277 -4.14 -7.86 13.18
CA PRO A 277 -3.08 -7.59 12.22
C PRO A 277 -1.90 -8.56 12.40
N ALA A 278 -1.33 -9.03 11.30
CA ALA A 278 -0.12 -9.84 11.27
C ALA A 278 0.93 -9.15 10.40
N ILE A 279 2.09 -8.86 11.00
CA ILE A 279 3.31 -8.33 10.35
C ILE A 279 3.14 -6.93 9.73
N TYR A 280 2.24 -6.74 8.75
CA TYR A 280 1.90 -5.44 8.18
C TYR A 280 0.40 -5.34 7.86
N LEU A 281 -0.22 -4.25 8.33
CA LEU A 281 -1.54 -3.81 7.90
C LEU A 281 -1.47 -2.29 7.66
N THR A 282 -1.56 -1.89 6.39
CA THR A 282 -1.40 -0.50 5.97
C THR A 282 -2.75 0.14 5.76
N ILE A 283 -2.99 1.31 6.35
CA ILE A 283 -4.14 2.16 6.04
C ILE A 283 -3.91 2.83 4.68
N LEU A 284 -4.88 2.74 3.78
CA LEU A 284 -4.81 3.26 2.42
C LEU A 284 -5.52 4.61 2.29
N GLU A 285 -4.90 5.55 1.58
CA GLU A 285 -5.57 6.80 1.21
C GLU A 285 -6.59 6.54 0.09
N THR A 286 -7.70 7.29 0.09
CA THR A 286 -8.78 7.15 -0.91
C THR A 286 -8.29 7.30 -2.35
N LEU A 287 -7.26 8.11 -2.57
CA LEU A 287 -6.65 8.31 -3.89
C LEU A 287 -6.02 7.04 -4.44
N ASP A 288 -5.31 6.28 -3.59
CA ASP A 288 -4.67 5.04 -4.01
C ASP A 288 -5.73 4.00 -4.40
N ILE A 289 -6.86 3.97 -3.71
CA ILE A 289 -7.92 2.98 -3.89
C ILE A 289 -8.62 3.10 -5.23
N ALA A 290 -8.88 4.33 -5.70
CA ALA A 290 -9.48 4.56 -7.00
C ALA A 290 -8.64 3.96 -8.15
N GLU A 291 -7.32 3.84 -7.95
CA GLU A 291 -6.42 3.13 -8.87
C GLU A 291 -6.34 1.63 -8.58
N LEU A 292 -6.35 1.23 -7.30
CA LEU A 292 -6.27 -0.17 -6.87
C LEU A 292 -7.48 -0.99 -7.33
N GLU A 293 -8.70 -0.47 -7.20
CA GLU A 293 -9.94 -1.24 -7.42
C GLU A 293 -10.09 -1.70 -8.88
N PRO A 294 -9.93 -0.86 -9.92
CA PRO A 294 -9.98 -1.30 -11.32
C PRO A 294 -8.89 -2.32 -11.68
N ILE A 295 -7.71 -2.22 -11.04
CA ILE A 295 -6.56 -3.09 -11.30
C ILE A 295 -6.76 -4.44 -10.64
N ALA A 296 -7.19 -4.47 -9.38
CA ALA A 296 -7.57 -5.69 -8.69
C ALA A 296 -8.68 -6.45 -9.46
N LYS A 297 -9.70 -5.72 -9.94
CA LYS A 297 -10.76 -6.28 -10.80
C LYS A 297 -10.25 -6.77 -12.15
N ARG A 298 -9.30 -6.05 -12.77
CA ARG A 298 -8.69 -6.48 -14.05
C ARG A 298 -7.89 -7.76 -13.87
N TRP A 299 -7.06 -7.87 -12.84
CA TRP A 299 -6.29 -9.10 -12.60
C TRP A 299 -7.19 -10.29 -12.26
N PHE A 300 -8.24 -10.05 -11.47
CA PHE A 300 -9.29 -11.02 -11.20
C PHE A 300 -9.93 -11.53 -12.50
N TRP A 301 -10.20 -10.62 -13.44
CA TRP A 301 -10.74 -10.96 -14.76
C TRP A 301 -9.73 -11.73 -15.63
N GLU A 302 -8.51 -11.22 -15.79
CA GLU A 302 -7.45 -11.82 -16.62
C GLU A 302 -7.08 -13.24 -16.16
N TYR A 303 -6.99 -13.46 -14.84
CA TYR A 303 -6.73 -14.78 -14.28
C TYR A 303 -7.91 -15.75 -14.50
N SER A 304 -9.14 -15.30 -14.26
CA SER A 304 -10.34 -16.11 -14.48
C SER A 304 -10.47 -16.57 -15.94
N VAL A 305 -10.08 -15.71 -16.89
CA VAL A 305 -10.05 -16.04 -18.33
C VAL A 305 -8.96 -17.05 -18.67
N THR A 306 -7.76 -16.91 -18.09
CA THR A 306 -6.60 -17.79 -18.36
C THR A 306 -6.74 -19.17 -17.73
N HIS A 307 -7.48 -19.32 -16.63
CA HIS A 307 -7.60 -20.58 -15.88
C HIS A 307 -8.99 -21.24 -16.02
N LYS A 308 -9.81 -20.83 -16.99
CA LYS A 308 -11.11 -21.43 -17.36
C LYS A 308 -12.05 -21.73 -16.18
N GLY A 309 -12.04 -20.88 -15.17
CA GLY A 309 -12.90 -20.97 -14.00
C GLY A 309 -12.99 -19.60 -13.34
N TRP A 310 -14.15 -19.25 -12.79
CA TRP A 310 -14.33 -18.07 -11.95
C TRP A 310 -13.42 -18.18 -10.72
N ALA A 311 -12.21 -17.65 -10.78
CA ALA A 311 -11.25 -17.70 -9.68
C ALA A 311 -11.49 -16.50 -8.74
N THR A 312 -12.63 -16.54 -8.05
CA THR A 312 -13.07 -15.46 -7.16
C THR A 312 -12.87 -15.81 -5.68
N LYS A 313 -11.88 -16.66 -5.38
CA LYS A 313 -11.74 -17.34 -4.08
C LYS A 313 -10.28 -17.38 -3.62
N GLU A 314 -10.07 -17.94 -2.42
CA GLU A 314 -8.81 -18.01 -1.68
C GLU A 314 -7.59 -18.31 -2.56
N ASP A 315 -7.70 -19.25 -3.50
CA ASP A 315 -6.61 -19.70 -4.39
C ASP A 315 -6.00 -18.56 -5.23
N PHE A 316 -6.80 -17.60 -5.70
CA PHE A 316 -6.30 -16.47 -6.48
C PHE A 316 -5.46 -15.51 -5.63
N ILE A 317 -5.94 -15.21 -4.41
CA ILE A 317 -5.23 -14.34 -3.46
C ILE A 317 -3.93 -15.02 -3.03
N GLN A 318 -3.98 -16.34 -2.82
CA GLN A 318 -2.81 -17.16 -2.52
C GLN A 318 -1.77 -17.22 -3.66
N GLU A 319 -2.08 -16.75 -4.86
CA GLU A 319 -1.13 -16.69 -5.97
C GLU A 319 -0.72 -15.25 -6.33
N ASN A 320 -1.51 -14.25 -5.95
CA ASN A 320 -1.36 -12.88 -6.44
C ASN A 320 -1.18 -11.81 -5.36
N SER A 321 -1.36 -12.14 -4.07
CA SER A 321 -1.21 -11.18 -2.95
C SER A 321 0.15 -10.47 -2.98
N PHE A 322 1.22 -11.21 -3.20
CA PHE A 322 2.57 -10.65 -3.28
C PHE A 322 2.76 -9.72 -4.49
N ARG A 323 2.26 -10.10 -5.68
CA ARG A 323 2.29 -9.24 -6.89
C ARG A 323 1.57 -7.93 -6.65
N PHE A 324 0.41 -8.01 -6.01
CA PHE A 324 -0.41 -6.85 -5.67
C PHE A 324 0.32 -5.92 -4.69
N TRP A 325 0.92 -6.49 -3.65
CA TRP A 325 1.71 -5.74 -2.68
C TRP A 325 2.95 -5.09 -3.32
N ARG A 326 3.71 -5.83 -4.14
CA ARG A 326 4.87 -5.31 -4.89
C ARG A 326 4.47 -4.15 -5.80
N TRP A 327 3.40 -4.30 -6.58
CA TRP A 327 2.91 -3.25 -7.48
C TRP A 327 2.43 -2.02 -6.72
N PHE A 328 1.65 -2.21 -5.65
CA PHE A 328 1.19 -1.12 -4.79
C PHE A 328 2.37 -0.35 -4.22
N LEU A 329 3.30 -1.05 -3.57
CA LEU A 329 4.51 -0.43 -3.03
C LEU A 329 5.32 0.24 -4.13
N ALA A 330 5.53 -0.41 -5.27
CA ALA A 330 6.25 0.17 -6.39
C ALA A 330 5.59 1.47 -6.84
N ARG A 331 4.28 1.63 -6.91
CA ARG A 331 3.65 2.92 -7.28
C ARG A 331 3.63 3.95 -6.15
N SER A 332 3.52 3.49 -4.92
CA SER A 332 3.67 4.32 -3.72
C SER A 332 5.12 4.83 -3.57
N PHE A 333 6.10 4.09 -4.12
CA PHE A 333 7.52 4.43 -4.13
C PHE A 333 8.01 5.04 -5.45
N LEU A 334 7.42 4.76 -6.62
CA LEU A 334 7.82 5.24 -7.96
C LEU A 334 7.22 6.60 -8.33
N GLN A 335 6.55 7.28 -7.39
CA GLN A 335 6.39 8.74 -7.47
C GLN A 335 7.65 9.49 -7.00
N GLN A 336 8.80 8.81 -6.98
CA GLN A 336 10.14 9.33 -6.67
C GLN A 336 10.71 10.11 -7.85
#